data_AF-A0AA94EUT4-F1
#
_entry.id   AF-A0AA94EUT4-F1
#
_cell.length_a   1.000
_cell.length_b   1.000
_cell.length_c   1.000
_cell.angle_alpha   90.00
_cell.angle_beta   90.00
_cell.angle_gamma   90.00
#
_symmetry.space_group_name_H-M   'P 1'
#
loop_
_entity.id
_entity.type
_entity.pdbx_description
1 polymer ?
#
loop_
_entity_poly.entity_id
_entity_poly.type
_entity_poly.pdbx_seq_one_letter_code
_entity_poly.pdbx_strand_id
1 'polypeptide(L)'
;MIYGNFDLRKKDHDGKPAQNTPPRWGGVDNPPVAITNAETAGAASGNSAALAVPEHVRKLQEDLIGLGFSVLGKPTGEFDTRTEWAVREFQIYASMAQVACVRAEKKGQLLLDQAGSPVRINNLDVYYDGSAGVVAKAGKAPVVSGSTVGPVTYYVDSLQSIANSAKYVGPVSGVVNEKTRVAIEHWLDNDYRCPVVFEAWKITAGNRTELAQKGCNIWAHDSFTEGGPRVVFRDFSSYFAFPDGRAQTEYHAVGYYQTGTYGGPNAGKTHSWSSQTEMTVEKITGAPANPAQLNSPALSTYRTIRVVAEAECFGRFDVLNAWDNALISGGPCHWTMGLYSSNPNINAYGKGELPGFMAYLNNREPEIFKKVFSNFGLYPTKAWNSPGLYNEDLMTYAAWVKLANDSYAVSQATHSDSEFTELGDSKDEAHYLKTWHWFYRLSMAARTMPGYRAAMWSMAKLRLREILTDPISFSVGGVVVNSTIGTIYTSEKAVAILLRWHVWRPSHIVGVPQYNQLRHVLQNTINTSGGVNWQLPIASWGAAHESALTTKLFNALEALNDTITGAIVYGSGQVQGAVRTGRHTFIMEN
;
A
#
# COMPACT_ATOMS: atom_id res chain seq x y z
N MET A 1 -27.69 18.44 12.30
CA MET A 1 -27.82 18.70 10.85
C MET A 1 -26.74 19.69 10.42
N ILE A 2 -25.52 19.18 10.23
CA ILE A 2 -24.31 19.93 9.85
C ILE A 2 -24.22 20.15 8.34
N TYR A 3 -23.37 21.10 7.93
CA TYR A 3 -23.03 21.40 6.53
C TYR A 3 -24.22 21.73 5.62
N GLY A 4 -25.28 22.36 6.16
CA GLY A 4 -26.44 22.79 5.38
C GLY A 4 -27.26 21.65 4.76
N ASN A 5 -27.05 20.40 5.18
CA ASN A 5 -27.66 19.18 4.61
C ASN A 5 -27.30 18.90 3.15
N PHE A 6 -26.21 19.46 2.66
CA PHE A 6 -25.72 19.16 1.32
C PHE A 6 -24.90 17.87 1.30
N ASP A 7 -25.05 17.11 0.22
CA ASP A 7 -24.19 15.96 -0.09
C ASP A 7 -22.87 16.45 -0.69
N LEU A 8 -22.02 17.01 0.18
CA LEU A 8 -20.75 17.63 -0.22
C LEU A 8 -19.85 16.61 -0.91
N ARG A 9 -19.26 17.02 -2.04
CA ARG A 9 -18.45 16.16 -2.91
C ARG A 9 -17.36 16.95 -3.63
N LYS A 10 -16.44 16.23 -4.28
CA LYS A 10 -15.36 16.82 -5.08
C LYS A 10 -15.88 17.92 -6.00
N LYS A 11 -15.17 19.06 -6.03
CA LYS A 11 -15.48 20.32 -6.74
C LYS A 11 -16.50 21.23 -6.05
N ASP A 12 -17.10 20.85 -4.93
CA ASP A 12 -17.86 21.80 -4.10
C ASP A 12 -16.91 22.81 -3.45
N HIS A 13 -17.37 24.04 -3.25
CA HIS A 13 -16.58 25.11 -2.62
C HIS A 13 -17.46 26.18 -1.99
N ASP A 14 -16.95 26.85 -0.96
CA ASP A 14 -17.68 27.91 -0.24
C ASP A 14 -17.74 29.25 -1.02
N GLY A 15 -17.14 29.28 -2.22
CA GLY A 15 -17.11 30.47 -3.06
C GLY A 15 -16.09 31.49 -2.57
N LYS A 16 -15.88 32.52 -3.38
CA LYS A 16 -14.94 33.62 -3.09
C LYS A 16 -15.62 34.93 -3.48
N PRO A 17 -16.21 35.66 -2.51
CA PRO A 17 -16.89 36.93 -2.79
C PRO A 17 -15.98 37.93 -3.53
N ALA A 18 -14.70 38.00 -3.14
CA ALA A 18 -13.70 38.86 -3.78
C ALA A 18 -13.39 38.49 -5.25
N GLN A 19 -13.76 37.28 -5.68
CA GLN A 19 -13.54 36.77 -7.04
C GLN A 19 -14.86 36.54 -7.80
N ASN A 20 -16.00 37.03 -7.27
CA ASN A 20 -17.35 36.79 -7.82
C ASN A 20 -17.63 35.30 -8.10
N THR A 21 -17.02 34.41 -7.33
CA THR A 21 -17.24 32.96 -7.46
C THR A 21 -18.32 32.55 -6.47
N PRO A 22 -19.54 32.17 -6.93
CA PRO A 22 -20.62 31.77 -6.03
C PRO A 22 -20.25 30.48 -5.29
N PRO A 23 -20.84 30.19 -4.12
CA PRO A 23 -20.68 28.90 -3.48
C PRO A 23 -21.27 27.78 -4.36
N ARG A 24 -20.71 26.58 -4.23
CA ARG A 24 -21.19 25.36 -4.88
C ARG A 24 -21.24 24.26 -3.83
N TRP A 25 -22.44 23.75 -3.53
CA TRP A 25 -22.62 22.67 -2.56
C TRP A 25 -23.58 21.61 -3.09
N GLY A 26 -23.26 20.33 -2.86
CA GLY A 26 -24.05 19.22 -3.39
C GLY A 26 -24.03 19.15 -4.91
N GLY A 27 -23.01 19.75 -5.55
CA GLY A 27 -22.93 19.86 -7.01
C GLY A 27 -23.85 20.92 -7.64
N VAL A 28 -24.42 21.84 -6.86
CA VAL A 28 -25.28 22.92 -7.34
C VAL A 28 -24.64 24.27 -7.03
N ASP A 29 -24.59 25.16 -8.01
CA ASP A 29 -24.09 26.53 -7.83
C ASP A 29 -25.18 27.40 -7.18
N ASN A 30 -24.80 28.17 -6.16
CA ASN A 30 -25.66 29.03 -5.36
C ASN A 30 -26.97 28.34 -4.91
N PRO A 31 -26.88 27.18 -4.23
CA PRO A 31 -28.07 26.46 -3.81
C PRO A 31 -28.84 27.27 -2.77
N PRO A 32 -30.18 27.14 -2.71
CA PRO A 32 -30.98 27.85 -1.73
C PRO A 32 -30.58 27.43 -0.32
N VAL A 33 -30.11 28.40 0.47
CA VAL A 33 -29.76 28.18 1.88
C VAL A 33 -31.05 28.22 2.70
N ALA A 34 -31.39 27.12 3.36
CA ALA A 34 -32.43 27.13 4.37
C ALA A 34 -31.92 28.02 5.52
N ILE A 35 -32.57 29.17 5.74
CA ILE A 35 -32.26 30.07 6.85
C ILE A 35 -32.76 29.41 8.14
N THR A 36 -32.00 28.45 8.66
CA THR A 36 -32.21 27.86 9.97
C THR A 36 -30.94 28.07 10.76
N ASN A 37 -30.94 29.17 11.54
CA ASN A 37 -29.87 29.66 12.42
C ASN A 37 -28.77 30.47 11.72
N ALA A 38 -29.05 31.77 11.52
CA ALA A 38 -27.98 32.74 11.37
C ALA A 38 -27.17 32.81 12.68
N GLU A 39 -25.96 32.25 12.70
CA GLU A 39 -24.97 32.66 13.68
C GLU A 39 -24.66 34.13 13.41
N THR A 40 -25.17 35.00 14.28
CA THR A 40 -24.97 36.43 14.17
C THR A 40 -23.53 36.71 14.57
N ALA A 41 -22.67 37.02 13.60
CA ALA A 41 -21.39 37.65 13.90
C ALA A 41 -21.68 38.94 14.68
N GLY A 42 -21.19 39.01 15.92
CA GLY A 42 -21.36 40.20 16.77
C GLY A 42 -20.84 41.43 16.04
N ALA A 43 -21.74 42.36 15.72
CA ALA A 43 -21.43 43.61 15.06
C ALA A 43 -20.54 44.48 15.95
N ALA A 44 -19.24 44.52 15.64
CA ALA A 44 -18.36 45.58 16.12
C ALA A 44 -18.21 46.63 15.02
N SER A 45 -18.94 47.74 15.21
CA SER A 45 -18.88 49.00 14.46
C SER A 45 -19.44 49.01 13.03
N GLY A 46 -20.49 49.81 12.87
CA GLY A 46 -21.19 50.19 11.64
C GLY A 46 -20.40 50.14 10.34
N ASN A 47 -20.76 49.17 9.51
CA ASN A 47 -21.03 49.28 8.08
C ASN A 47 -21.78 47.99 7.67
N SER A 48 -22.75 48.14 6.77
CA SER A 48 -23.67 47.13 6.19
C SER A 48 -23.45 45.67 6.60
N ALA A 49 -24.47 45.03 7.19
CA ALA A 49 -24.50 43.59 7.44
C ALA A 49 -24.29 42.83 6.13
N ALA A 50 -23.04 42.46 5.84
CA ALA A 50 -22.73 41.48 4.81
C ALA A 50 -23.32 40.15 5.32
N LEU A 51 -24.32 39.62 4.61
CA LEU A 51 -24.75 38.24 4.79
C LEU A 51 -23.50 37.37 4.63
N ALA A 52 -22.99 36.83 5.74
CA ALA A 52 -21.88 35.90 5.69
C ALA A 52 -22.33 34.66 4.92
N VAL A 53 -21.66 34.36 3.82
CA VAL A 53 -21.87 33.11 3.08
C VAL A 53 -21.44 31.96 4.01
N PRO A 54 -22.31 30.98 4.28
CA PRO A 54 -21.92 29.82 5.09
C PRO A 54 -20.67 29.13 4.52
N GLU A 55 -19.72 28.73 5.36
CA GLU A 55 -18.49 28.03 4.92
C GLU A 55 -18.59 26.52 5.20
N HIS A 56 -19.50 25.83 4.51
CA HIS A 56 -19.82 24.42 4.77
C HIS A 56 -18.64 23.48 4.50
N VAL A 57 -17.88 23.70 3.42
CA VAL A 57 -16.74 22.87 3.07
C VAL A 57 -15.58 23.11 4.04
N ARG A 58 -15.32 24.37 4.38
CA ARG A 58 -14.30 24.72 5.37
C ARG A 58 -14.61 24.08 6.73
N LYS A 59 -15.86 24.18 7.19
CA LYS A 59 -16.29 23.58 8.45
C LYS A 59 -16.11 22.05 8.45
N LEU A 60 -16.47 21.37 7.37
CA LEU A 60 -16.17 19.94 7.20
C LEU A 60 -14.68 19.62 7.34
N GLN A 61 -13.81 20.43 6.70
CA GLN A 61 -12.36 20.23 6.78
C GLN A 61 -11.84 20.41 8.22
N GLU A 62 -12.31 21.43 8.93
CA GLU A 62 -11.97 21.68 10.33
C GLU A 62 -12.42 20.53 11.24
N ASP A 63 -13.64 20.02 11.04
CA ASP A 63 -14.18 18.89 11.81
C ASP A 63 -13.39 17.60 11.54
N LEU A 64 -13.09 17.28 10.28
CA LEU A 64 -12.26 16.12 9.92
C LEU A 64 -10.84 16.19 10.51
N ILE A 65 -10.21 17.38 10.49
CA ILE A 65 -8.92 17.60 11.16
C ILE A 65 -9.04 17.38 12.67
N GLY A 66 -10.09 17.92 13.30
CA GLY A 66 -10.39 17.70 14.72
C GLY A 66 -10.57 16.22 15.08
N LEU A 67 -11.21 15.46 14.19
CA LEU A 67 -11.37 14.01 14.29
C LEU A 67 -10.07 13.21 14.02
N GLY A 68 -8.98 13.88 13.62
CA GLY A 68 -7.66 13.27 13.44
C GLY A 68 -7.27 12.94 11.99
N PHE A 69 -8.05 13.37 11.00
CA PHE A 69 -7.80 13.13 9.57
C PHE A 69 -6.97 14.26 8.96
N SER A 70 -5.69 14.36 9.35
CA SER A 70 -4.82 15.51 8.99
C SER A 70 -4.29 15.50 7.55
N VAL A 71 -4.69 14.52 6.72
CA VAL A 71 -4.36 14.45 5.28
C VAL A 71 -4.74 15.74 4.53
N LEU A 72 -5.77 16.44 5.01
CA LEU A 72 -6.29 17.73 4.53
C LEU A 72 -5.26 18.86 4.54
N GLY A 73 -4.38 18.91 5.54
CA GLY A 73 -3.56 20.09 5.78
C GLY A 73 -4.39 21.29 6.26
N LYS A 74 -4.21 22.47 5.64
CA LYS A 74 -4.91 23.71 6.05
C LYS A 74 -6.29 23.77 5.37
N PRO A 75 -7.38 24.05 6.11
CA PRO A 75 -8.71 24.26 5.53
C PRO A 75 -8.71 25.38 4.48
N THR A 76 -9.28 25.08 3.31
CA THR A 76 -9.33 25.95 2.13
C THR A 76 -10.74 26.41 1.77
N GLY A 77 -11.78 25.69 2.23
CA GLY A 77 -13.15 25.88 1.73
C GLY A 77 -13.39 25.30 0.34
N GLU A 78 -12.46 24.48 -0.18
CA GLU A 78 -12.54 23.79 -1.46
C GLU A 78 -12.55 22.28 -1.24
N PHE A 79 -13.55 21.57 -1.76
CA PHE A 79 -13.66 20.12 -1.66
C PHE A 79 -12.77 19.49 -2.73
N ASP A 80 -11.47 19.49 -2.43
CA ASP A 80 -10.43 18.97 -3.28
C ASP A 80 -10.22 17.46 -3.11
N THR A 81 -9.21 16.93 -3.80
CA THR A 81 -8.83 15.52 -3.73
C THR A 81 -8.46 15.07 -2.31
N ARG A 82 -7.78 15.91 -1.51
CA ARG A 82 -7.42 15.55 -0.12
C ARG A 82 -8.65 15.53 0.79
N THR A 83 -9.65 16.36 0.51
CA THR A 83 -10.94 16.35 1.20
C THR A 83 -11.71 15.08 0.90
N GLU A 84 -11.75 14.64 -0.36
CA GLU A 84 -12.33 13.35 -0.72
C GLU A 84 -11.62 12.18 0.00
N TRP A 85 -10.28 12.20 0.07
CA TRP A 85 -9.51 11.17 0.80
C TRP A 85 -9.85 11.15 2.28
N ALA A 86 -9.91 12.31 2.93
CA ALA A 86 -10.25 12.40 4.35
C ALA A 86 -11.65 11.84 4.64
N VAL A 87 -12.63 12.14 3.77
CA VAL A 87 -13.99 11.60 3.90
C VAL A 87 -14.01 10.09 3.70
N ARG A 88 -13.30 9.54 2.70
CA ARG A 88 -13.19 8.08 2.51
C ARG A 88 -12.56 7.40 3.72
N GLU A 89 -11.47 7.95 4.21
CA GLU A 89 -10.76 7.45 5.38
C GLU A 89 -11.65 7.50 6.63
N PHE A 90 -12.42 8.60 6.81
CA PHE A 90 -13.43 8.69 7.86
C PHE A 90 -14.48 7.59 7.74
N GLN A 91 -15.08 7.40 6.56
CA GLN A 91 -16.08 6.35 6.32
C GLN A 91 -15.53 4.95 6.62
N ILE A 92 -14.26 4.67 6.27
CA ILE A 92 -13.58 3.42 6.57
C ILE A 92 -13.49 3.19 8.07
N TYR A 93 -12.95 4.16 8.83
CA TYR A 93 -12.74 4.00 10.26
C TYR A 93 -14.05 4.07 11.05
N ALA A 94 -15.02 4.85 10.59
CA ALA A 94 -16.39 4.90 11.12
C ALA A 94 -17.14 3.58 10.99
N SER A 95 -16.75 2.71 10.05
CA SER A 95 -17.31 1.37 9.89
C SER A 95 -16.73 0.33 10.86
N MET A 96 -15.64 0.65 11.56
CA MET A 96 -14.94 -0.30 12.42
C MET A 96 -15.64 -0.51 13.76
N ALA A 97 -15.44 -1.69 14.35
CA ALA A 97 -16.07 -2.07 15.61
C ALA A 97 -15.50 -1.34 16.84
N GLN A 98 -14.24 -0.90 16.77
CA GLN A 98 -13.61 -0.05 17.79
C GLN A 98 -13.07 1.21 17.13
N VAL A 99 -13.02 2.28 17.92
CA VAL A 99 -12.51 3.60 17.53
C VAL A 99 -11.59 4.15 18.63
N ALA A 100 -10.82 5.18 18.32
CA ALA A 100 -10.15 5.95 19.37
C ALA A 100 -11.15 6.95 19.96
N CYS A 101 -11.07 7.19 21.25
CA CYS A 101 -11.85 8.20 21.96
C CYS A 101 -10.92 8.97 22.90
N VAL A 102 -11.15 10.29 23.04
CA VAL A 102 -10.40 11.11 23.99
C VAL A 102 -10.80 10.72 25.42
N ARG A 103 -9.82 10.40 26.25
CA ARG A 103 -9.98 10.09 27.66
C ARG A 103 -10.57 11.28 28.42
N ALA A 104 -11.50 11.01 29.33
CA ALA A 104 -12.19 12.04 30.10
C ALA A 104 -11.22 12.97 30.85
N GLU A 105 -10.19 12.40 31.48
CA GLU A 105 -9.17 13.12 32.23
C GLU A 105 -8.18 13.92 31.36
N LYS A 106 -8.21 13.72 30.04
CA LYS A 106 -7.35 14.41 29.06
C LYS A 106 -8.10 15.41 28.19
N LYS A 107 -9.43 15.51 28.32
CA LYS A 107 -10.23 16.51 27.61
C LYS A 107 -9.72 17.91 27.95
N GLY A 108 -9.57 18.78 26.94
CA GLY A 108 -9.04 20.14 27.09
C GLY A 108 -7.51 20.27 27.24
N GLN A 109 -6.78 19.18 27.54
CA GLN A 109 -5.30 19.24 27.71
C GLN A 109 -4.51 19.30 26.40
N LEU A 110 -5.16 19.03 25.26
CA LEU A 110 -4.54 19.03 23.93
C LEU A 110 -4.27 20.45 23.37
N LEU A 111 -4.63 21.50 24.11
CA LEU A 111 -4.66 22.91 23.67
C LEU A 111 -3.60 23.79 24.34
N LEU A 112 -2.57 23.19 24.94
CA LEU A 112 -1.53 23.92 25.68
C LEU A 112 -0.21 24.01 24.89
N ASP A 113 0.43 25.17 24.92
CA ASP A 113 1.77 25.44 24.41
C ASP A 113 2.87 24.73 25.24
N GLN A 114 4.15 24.97 24.90
CA GLN A 114 5.29 24.35 25.59
C GLN A 114 5.40 24.73 27.08
N ALA A 115 4.85 25.88 27.49
CA ALA A 115 4.84 26.35 28.87
C ALA A 115 3.59 25.89 29.66
N GLY A 116 2.66 25.18 29.02
CA GLY A 116 1.39 24.78 29.64
C GLY A 116 0.31 25.86 29.60
N SER A 117 0.50 26.89 28.77
CA SER A 117 -0.49 27.97 28.56
C SER A 117 -1.38 27.68 27.35
N PRO A 118 -2.64 28.13 27.31
CA PRO A 118 -3.49 27.95 26.13
C PRO A 118 -2.85 28.52 24.85
N VAL A 119 -2.89 27.78 23.74
CA VAL A 119 -2.41 28.27 22.44
C VAL A 119 -3.35 29.39 21.95
N ARG A 120 -2.82 30.61 21.82
CA ARG A 120 -3.53 31.74 21.23
C ARG A 120 -3.56 31.63 19.71
N ILE A 121 -4.76 31.73 19.12
CA ILE A 121 -4.95 31.90 17.67
C ILE A 121 -5.61 33.28 17.46
N ASN A 122 -5.04 34.10 16.58
CA ASN A 122 -5.55 35.44 16.24
C ASN A 122 -5.76 36.40 17.43
N ASN A 123 -4.82 36.45 18.39
CA ASN A 123 -4.87 37.33 19.58
C ASN A 123 -6.08 37.15 20.51
N LEU A 124 -6.81 36.04 20.40
CA LEU A 124 -7.87 35.67 21.34
C LEU A 124 -7.37 34.54 22.26
N ASP A 125 -7.68 34.66 23.55
CA ASP A 125 -7.53 33.55 24.49
C ASP A 125 -8.53 32.47 24.06
N VAL A 126 -8.02 31.32 23.60
CA VAL A 126 -8.86 30.19 23.22
C VAL A 126 -9.34 29.51 24.51
N TYR A 127 -10.38 30.07 25.10
CA TYR A 127 -11.27 29.33 25.99
C TYR A 127 -12.19 28.50 25.11
N TYR A 128 -12.07 27.18 25.24
CA TYR A 128 -13.09 26.16 25.00
C TYR A 128 -14.33 26.62 24.20
N ASP A 129 -14.32 26.37 22.90
CA ASP A 129 -15.50 25.88 22.21
C ASP A 129 -15.11 24.58 21.48
N GLY A 130 -16.07 23.73 21.15
CA GLY A 130 -15.85 22.37 20.64
C GLY A 130 -15.16 22.25 19.27
N SER A 131 -14.45 23.28 18.80
CA SER A 131 -13.81 23.35 17.48
C SER A 131 -12.28 23.32 17.48
N ALA A 132 -11.63 23.07 18.62
CA ALA A 132 -10.16 23.15 18.72
C ALA A 132 -9.42 21.96 18.06
N GLY A 133 -9.50 21.91 16.73
CA GLY A 133 -8.66 21.16 15.83
C GLY A 133 -7.30 21.83 15.69
N VAL A 134 -6.45 21.69 16.70
CA VAL A 134 -5.00 21.77 16.50
C VAL A 134 -4.41 20.53 17.11
N VAL A 135 -3.74 19.78 16.24
CA VAL A 135 -2.87 18.64 16.53
C VAL A 135 -2.28 18.79 17.92
N ALA A 136 -2.66 17.84 18.78
CA ALA A 136 -2.04 17.55 20.06
C ALA A 136 -0.61 18.06 20.14
N LYS A 137 -0.32 18.84 21.18
CA LYS A 137 1.03 19.18 21.65
C LYS A 137 2.08 18.26 21.01
N ALA A 138 2.72 18.75 19.94
CA ALA A 138 3.74 17.97 19.25
C ALA A 138 4.85 17.72 20.28
N GLY A 139 5.03 16.46 20.68
CA GLY A 139 6.00 16.11 21.71
C GLY A 139 5.63 14.90 22.53
N LYS A 140 6.60 14.48 23.33
CA LYS A 140 6.54 13.33 24.23
C LYS A 140 5.83 13.70 25.53
N ALA A 141 4.90 12.86 25.98
CA ALA A 141 4.26 13.00 27.28
C ALA A 141 5.29 12.69 28.40
N PRO A 142 5.34 13.48 29.48
CA PRO A 142 6.28 13.27 30.58
C PRO A 142 5.90 12.06 31.45
N VAL A 143 4.60 11.76 31.54
CA VAL A 143 4.03 10.62 32.27
C VAL A 143 2.99 9.97 31.37
N VAL A 144 3.03 8.64 31.28
CA VAL A 144 2.05 7.84 30.53
C VAL A 144 0.85 7.57 31.45
N SER A 145 -0.33 8.05 31.07
CA SER A 145 -1.57 7.80 31.82
C SER A 145 -2.37 6.62 31.25
N GLY A 146 -1.99 6.12 30.07
CA GLY A 146 -2.66 5.03 29.38
C GLY A 146 -2.03 3.65 29.49
N SER A 147 -2.66 2.68 28.81
CA SER A 147 -2.18 1.30 28.68
C SER A 147 -1.07 1.14 27.63
N THR A 148 -0.70 2.23 26.94
CA THR A 148 0.32 2.19 25.89
C THR A 148 1.71 2.06 26.50
N VAL A 149 2.53 1.16 25.96
CA VAL A 149 3.88 0.86 26.49
C VAL A 149 4.94 1.82 25.94
N GLY A 150 5.84 2.29 26.81
CA GLY A 150 7.01 3.11 26.45
C GLY A 150 6.70 4.61 26.32
N PRO A 151 7.61 5.43 25.76
CA PRO A 151 7.33 6.83 25.53
C PRO A 151 6.15 6.98 24.55
N VAL A 152 5.24 7.90 24.85
CA VAL A 152 4.05 8.21 24.04
C VAL A 152 4.03 9.69 23.74
N THR A 153 3.33 10.11 22.68
CA THR A 153 3.01 11.52 22.51
C THR A 153 1.82 11.92 23.37
N TYR A 154 1.63 13.22 23.56
CA TYR A 154 0.39 13.72 24.16
C TYR A 154 -0.85 13.28 23.39
N TYR A 155 -0.75 13.16 22.06
CA TYR A 155 -1.89 12.71 21.25
C TYR A 155 -2.28 11.28 21.62
N VAL A 156 -1.35 10.34 21.48
CA VAL A 156 -1.63 8.92 21.75
C VAL A 156 -1.97 8.68 23.22
N ASP A 157 -1.34 9.39 24.15
CA ASP A 157 -1.68 9.32 25.59
C ASP A 157 -3.12 9.77 25.88
N SER A 158 -3.64 10.73 25.10
CA SER A 158 -5.01 11.22 25.24
C SER A 158 -6.07 10.23 24.75
N LEU A 159 -5.67 9.18 24.01
CA LEU A 159 -6.60 8.27 23.35
C LEU A 159 -6.76 6.96 24.14
N GLN A 160 -7.95 6.39 24.01
CA GLN A 160 -8.27 5.03 24.42
C GLN A 160 -9.09 4.34 23.32
N SER A 161 -9.06 3.00 23.29
CA SER A 161 -9.90 2.22 22.40
C SER A 161 -11.27 2.02 23.07
N ILE A 162 -12.35 2.28 22.33
CA ILE A 162 -13.72 2.06 22.78
C ILE A 162 -14.57 1.46 21.67
N ALA A 163 -15.61 0.73 22.04
CA ALA A 163 -16.58 0.20 21.09
C ALA A 163 -17.26 1.34 20.32
N ASN A 164 -17.33 1.19 19.01
CA ASN A 164 -18.06 2.11 18.16
C ASN A 164 -19.56 1.86 18.28
N SER A 165 -20.22 2.72 19.06
CA SER A 165 -21.67 2.66 19.33
C SER A 165 -22.55 2.99 18.12
N ALA A 166 -22.00 3.66 17.10
CA ALA A 166 -22.73 4.01 15.88
C ALA A 166 -21.85 3.74 14.64
N LYS A 167 -21.71 2.46 14.30
CA LYS A 167 -20.97 2.03 13.11
C LYS A 167 -21.60 2.62 11.85
N TYR A 168 -20.76 3.23 11.01
CA TYR A 168 -21.14 3.66 9.68
C TYR A 168 -21.47 2.41 8.83
N VAL A 169 -22.60 2.48 8.12
CA VAL A 169 -23.13 1.40 7.26
C VAL A 169 -23.40 1.88 5.84
N GLY A 170 -22.95 3.08 5.50
CA GLY A 170 -23.03 3.63 4.14
C GLY A 170 -21.82 3.25 3.28
N PRO A 171 -21.82 3.66 2.01
CA PRO A 171 -20.69 3.40 1.11
C PRO A 171 -19.44 4.19 1.52
N VAL A 172 -18.26 3.62 1.25
CA VAL A 172 -16.98 4.35 1.32
C VAL A 172 -16.82 5.14 0.02
N SER A 173 -17.63 6.19 -0.15
CA SER A 173 -17.80 6.92 -1.41
C SER A 173 -16.94 8.18 -1.53
N GLY A 174 -16.45 8.73 -0.41
CA GLY A 174 -15.84 10.07 -0.39
C GLY A 174 -16.84 11.22 -0.52
N VAL A 175 -18.15 10.93 -0.54
CA VAL A 175 -19.23 11.91 -0.53
C VAL A 175 -19.77 12.05 0.88
N VAL A 176 -19.98 13.28 1.33
CA VAL A 176 -20.56 13.58 2.66
C VAL A 176 -22.09 13.55 2.56
N ASN A 177 -22.62 12.36 2.25
CA ASN A 177 -24.05 12.08 2.22
C ASN A 177 -24.68 12.13 3.63
N GLU A 178 -26.00 11.97 3.72
CA GLU A 178 -26.72 11.99 5.01
C GLU A 178 -26.12 11.05 6.05
N LYS A 179 -25.84 9.79 5.67
CA LYS A 179 -25.23 8.80 6.58
C LYS A 179 -23.86 9.22 7.07
N THR A 180 -23.07 9.87 6.20
CA THR A 180 -21.74 10.38 6.56
C THR A 180 -21.86 11.56 7.51
N ARG A 181 -22.80 12.49 7.29
CA ARG A 181 -23.08 13.60 8.21
C ARG A 181 -23.47 13.11 9.60
N VAL A 182 -24.42 12.17 9.67
CA VAL A 182 -24.86 11.55 10.94
C VAL A 182 -23.67 10.89 11.67
N ALA A 183 -22.80 10.18 10.95
CA ALA A 183 -21.62 9.58 11.55
C ALA A 183 -20.62 10.64 12.07
N ILE A 184 -20.40 11.74 11.33
CA ILE A 184 -19.51 12.83 11.76
C ILE A 184 -20.07 13.51 13.01
N GLU A 185 -21.36 13.87 13.03
CA GLU A 185 -22.04 14.44 14.21
C GLU A 185 -21.84 13.54 15.43
N HIS A 186 -22.12 12.24 15.28
CA HIS A 186 -21.92 11.26 16.36
C HIS A 186 -20.48 11.21 16.86
N TRP A 187 -19.49 11.22 15.96
CA TRP A 187 -18.09 11.17 16.33
C TRP A 187 -17.62 12.44 17.06
N LEU A 188 -18.09 13.61 16.64
CA LEU A 188 -17.83 14.87 17.31
C LEU A 188 -18.44 14.89 18.72
N ASP A 189 -19.71 14.50 18.85
CA ASP A 189 -20.45 14.48 20.11
C ASP A 189 -19.88 13.49 21.15
N ASN A 190 -19.18 12.45 20.68
CA ASN A 190 -18.64 11.38 21.54
C ASN A 190 -17.10 11.43 21.68
N ASP A 191 -16.47 12.52 21.24
CA ASP A 191 -15.01 12.68 21.27
C ASP A 191 -14.23 11.54 20.59
N TYR A 192 -14.80 10.96 19.54
CA TYR A 192 -14.13 9.92 18.75
C TYR A 192 -13.04 10.53 17.87
N ARG A 193 -12.02 9.73 17.55
CA ARG A 193 -10.88 10.11 16.72
C ARG A 193 -10.50 8.96 15.80
N CYS A 194 -9.73 9.27 14.75
CA CYS A 194 -9.13 8.27 13.90
C CYS A 194 -8.37 7.24 14.77
N PRO A 195 -8.69 5.95 14.66
CA PRO A 195 -8.14 4.92 15.54
C PRO A 195 -6.73 4.47 15.15
N VAL A 196 -6.17 4.90 14.02
CA VAL A 196 -4.81 4.53 13.64
C VAL A 196 -3.98 5.78 13.53
N VAL A 197 -2.96 5.88 14.38
CA VAL A 197 -2.09 7.05 14.48
C VAL A 197 -0.68 6.66 14.08
N PHE A 198 -0.10 7.39 13.13
CA PHE A 198 1.31 7.23 12.73
C PHE A 198 2.17 8.31 13.35
N GLU A 199 3.34 7.90 13.83
CA GLU A 199 4.32 8.82 14.38
C GLU A 199 5.74 8.47 13.94
N ALA A 200 6.57 9.49 13.71
CA ALA A 200 7.98 9.33 13.39
C ALA A 200 8.83 9.56 14.64
N TRP A 201 9.56 8.53 15.05
CA TRP A 201 10.40 8.57 16.25
C TRP A 201 11.88 8.34 15.91
N LYS A 202 12.77 9.08 16.57
CA LYS A 202 14.19 8.75 16.61
C LYS A 202 14.39 7.49 17.45
N ILE A 203 15.14 6.54 16.90
CA ILE A 203 15.43 5.25 17.54
C ILE A 203 16.91 5.21 17.92
N THR A 204 17.19 4.98 19.20
CA THR A 204 18.55 4.83 19.75
C THR A 204 18.62 3.51 20.50
N ALA A 205 19.57 2.65 20.14
CA ALA A 205 19.72 1.30 20.70
C ALA A 205 18.39 0.51 20.73
N GLY A 206 17.61 0.59 19.65
CA GLY A 206 16.31 -0.10 19.51
C GLY A 206 15.12 0.57 20.21
N ASN A 207 15.36 1.62 21.00
CA ASN A 207 14.31 2.30 21.77
C ASN A 207 13.90 3.63 21.15
N ARG A 208 12.60 3.93 21.21
CA ARG A 208 12.06 5.25 20.89
C ARG A 208 12.56 6.27 21.90
N THR A 209 13.07 7.41 21.44
CA THR A 209 13.67 8.44 22.32
C THR A 209 12.96 9.78 22.20
N GLU A 210 12.93 10.33 20.98
CA GLU A 210 12.34 11.63 20.66
C GLU A 210 11.40 11.52 19.48
N LEU A 211 10.31 12.28 19.52
CA LEU A 211 9.43 12.48 18.38
C LEU A 211 10.13 13.40 17.38
N ALA A 212 10.12 13.05 16.10
CA ALA A 212 10.64 13.91 15.04
C ALA A 212 9.76 15.17 14.87
N GLN A 213 10.35 16.25 14.35
CA GLN A 213 9.58 17.45 14.05
C GLN A 213 8.53 17.12 12.98
N LYS A 214 7.27 17.56 13.18
CA LYS A 214 6.13 17.17 12.32
C LYS A 214 5.86 15.66 12.26
N GLY A 215 6.48 14.87 13.14
CA GLY A 215 6.35 13.43 13.19
C GLY A 215 5.11 12.94 13.95
N CYS A 216 4.11 13.78 14.21
CA CYS A 216 2.89 13.40 14.94
C CYS A 216 1.72 13.27 13.96
N ASN A 217 0.96 12.17 14.06
CA ASN A 217 -0.22 11.89 13.24
C ASN A 217 0.04 12.13 11.74
N ILE A 218 0.96 11.35 11.18
CA ILE A 218 1.42 11.44 9.79
C ILE A 218 0.40 10.74 8.88
N TRP A 219 0.06 11.34 7.73
CA TRP A 219 -0.97 10.82 6.82
C TRP A 219 -0.48 10.67 5.38
N ALA A 220 -0.33 11.80 4.69
CA ALA A 220 0.12 11.82 3.31
C ALA A 220 1.55 11.28 3.22
N HIS A 221 1.87 10.65 2.10
CA HIS A 221 3.17 10.02 1.87
C HIS A 221 4.36 10.97 2.11
N ASP A 222 4.13 12.27 1.91
CA ASP A 222 5.07 13.39 1.99
C ASP A 222 4.79 14.36 3.16
N SER A 223 3.82 14.05 4.04
CA SER A 223 3.54 14.89 5.23
C SER A 223 4.69 14.89 6.24
N PHE A 224 5.59 13.93 6.13
CA PHE A 224 6.84 13.82 6.87
C PHE A 224 7.91 13.24 5.94
N THR A 225 9.08 13.89 5.86
CA THR A 225 10.10 13.60 4.82
C THR A 225 11.51 13.34 5.36
N GLU A 226 11.70 13.28 6.68
CA GLU A 226 13.01 12.94 7.24
C GLU A 226 13.25 11.42 7.21
N GLY A 227 14.36 10.97 6.64
CA GLY A 227 14.62 9.53 6.47
C GLY A 227 15.26 8.82 7.66
N GLY A 228 15.76 9.56 8.65
CA GLY A 228 16.39 8.99 9.86
C GLY A 228 15.38 8.35 10.82
N PRO A 229 14.31 9.06 11.23
CA PRO A 229 13.29 8.53 12.12
C PRO A 229 12.56 7.30 11.54
N ARG A 230 12.09 6.43 12.43
CA ARG A 230 11.23 5.30 12.06
C ARG A 230 9.78 5.69 12.24
N VAL A 231 8.95 5.39 11.24
CA VAL A 231 7.51 5.56 11.32
C VAL A 231 6.91 4.33 12.00
N VAL A 232 6.26 4.57 13.12
CA VAL A 232 5.58 3.60 13.96
C VAL A 232 4.09 3.94 14.00
N PHE A 233 3.24 2.96 14.30
CA PHE A 233 1.81 3.18 14.47
C PHE A 233 1.31 2.71 15.84
N ARG A 234 0.22 3.34 16.29
CA ARG A 234 -0.70 2.82 17.31
C ARG A 234 -2.06 2.60 16.68
N ASP A 235 -2.62 1.41 16.90
CA ASP A 235 -3.94 1.02 16.43
C ASP A 235 -4.91 0.89 17.63
N PHE A 236 -6.06 1.55 17.56
CA PHE A 236 -7.17 1.51 18.52
C PHE A 236 -8.42 0.86 17.92
N SER A 237 -8.36 0.40 16.68
CA SER A 237 -9.51 -0.11 15.91
C SER A 237 -9.80 -1.59 16.08
N SER A 238 -8.80 -2.36 16.51
CA SER A 238 -8.84 -3.83 16.58
C SER A 238 -9.26 -4.49 15.26
N TYR A 239 -9.04 -3.83 14.12
CA TYR A 239 -9.41 -4.34 12.80
C TYR A 239 -8.60 -5.59 12.42
N PHE A 240 -7.29 -5.54 12.68
CA PHE A 240 -6.38 -6.66 12.53
C PHE A 240 -6.14 -7.35 13.87
N ALA A 241 -6.17 -8.68 13.86
CA ALA A 241 -5.84 -9.49 15.02
C ALA A 241 -4.32 -9.58 15.16
N PHE A 242 -3.78 -9.13 16.29
CA PHE A 242 -2.36 -9.20 16.58
C PHE A 242 -1.99 -10.65 16.97
N PRO A 243 -0.90 -11.21 16.42
CA PRO A 243 -0.43 -12.54 16.81
C PRO A 243 0.23 -12.51 18.20
N ASP A 244 0.42 -13.68 18.80
CA ASP A 244 1.12 -13.82 20.07
C ASP A 244 2.48 -13.10 20.09
N GLY A 245 2.79 -12.46 21.22
CA GLY A 245 3.99 -11.65 21.39
C GLY A 245 3.92 -10.25 20.75
N ARG A 246 2.76 -9.86 20.20
CA ARG A 246 2.47 -8.49 19.75
C ARG A 246 1.20 -8.02 20.43
N ALA A 247 1.22 -6.83 21.03
CA ALA A 247 0.02 -6.26 21.62
C ALA A 247 -0.45 -5.03 20.83
N GLN A 248 -1.76 -4.87 20.74
CA GLN A 248 -2.34 -3.66 20.18
C GLN A 248 -1.91 -2.41 20.98
N THR A 249 -1.68 -2.53 22.29
CA THR A 249 -1.23 -1.44 23.17
C THR A 249 0.21 -0.97 22.91
N GLU A 250 0.97 -1.65 22.05
CA GLU A 250 2.35 -1.30 21.74
C GLU A 250 2.44 -0.48 20.44
N TYR A 251 3.53 0.29 20.32
CA TYR A 251 3.92 0.86 19.04
C TYR A 251 4.63 -0.17 18.19
N HIS A 252 4.22 -0.26 16.92
CA HIS A 252 4.85 -1.14 15.96
C HIS A 252 5.44 -0.34 14.81
N ALA A 253 6.67 -0.65 14.42
CA ALA A 253 7.27 -0.05 13.23
C ALA A 253 6.56 -0.54 11.97
N VAL A 254 6.29 0.39 11.05
CA VAL A 254 5.82 0.06 9.70
C VAL A 254 6.88 0.38 8.66
N GLY A 255 7.73 1.38 8.88
CA GLY A 255 8.76 1.76 7.92
C GLY A 255 9.49 3.04 8.28
N TYR A 256 9.91 3.75 7.24
CA TYR A 256 10.56 5.06 7.30
C TYR A 256 10.31 5.81 5.99
N TYR A 257 10.57 7.13 5.99
CA TYR A 257 10.50 7.89 4.75
C TYR A 257 11.79 7.72 3.94
N GLN A 258 11.70 7.25 2.71
CA GLN A 258 12.82 7.21 1.78
C GLN A 258 12.76 8.44 0.87
N THR A 259 13.83 9.22 0.88
CA THR A 259 13.98 10.39 -0.01
C THR A 259 14.28 9.94 -1.45
N GLY A 260 13.83 10.71 -2.43
CA GLY A 260 14.10 10.50 -3.85
C GLY A 260 13.24 11.42 -4.71
N THR A 261 13.32 11.28 -6.04
CA THR A 261 12.52 12.07 -6.99
C THR A 261 11.02 11.98 -6.73
N TYR A 262 10.55 10.82 -6.27
CA TYR A 262 9.17 10.61 -5.88
C TYR A 262 9.01 10.68 -4.36
N GLY A 263 9.90 10.00 -3.63
CA GLY A 263 9.91 9.97 -2.17
C GLY A 263 8.70 9.25 -1.58
N GLY A 264 8.77 8.77 -0.35
CA GLY A 264 7.61 8.19 0.33
C GLY A 264 7.92 7.04 1.29
N PRO A 265 6.88 6.33 1.74
CA PRO A 265 7.02 5.21 2.66
C PRO A 265 7.90 4.10 2.10
N ASN A 266 8.79 3.57 2.94
CA ASN A 266 9.59 2.41 2.63
C ASN A 266 9.72 1.50 3.85
N ALA A 267 9.78 0.19 3.63
CA ALA A 267 10.06 -0.79 4.66
C ALA A 267 11.35 -1.56 4.33
N GLY A 268 11.87 -2.23 5.35
CA GLY A 268 13.09 -3.02 5.26
C GLY A 268 13.06 -4.10 6.32
N LYS A 269 14.08 -4.96 6.34
CA LYS A 269 14.13 -6.14 7.21
C LYS A 269 13.84 -5.84 8.70
N THR A 270 14.31 -4.72 9.23
CA THR A 270 14.13 -4.31 10.63
C THR A 270 12.71 -3.87 10.97
N HIS A 271 11.90 -3.48 9.98
CA HIS A 271 10.52 -3.07 10.16
C HIS A 271 9.55 -4.27 10.06
N SER A 272 10.02 -5.43 9.60
CA SER A 272 9.20 -6.60 9.34
C SER A 272 8.90 -7.41 10.59
N TRP A 273 7.71 -8.01 10.66
CA TRP A 273 7.37 -9.01 11.67
C TRP A 273 7.84 -10.40 11.23
N SER A 274 9.16 -10.57 11.16
CA SER A 274 9.81 -11.74 10.56
C SER A 274 9.31 -13.09 11.12
N SER A 275 8.97 -13.15 12.40
CA SER A 275 8.36 -14.33 13.04
C SER A 275 7.09 -14.81 12.33
N GLN A 276 6.33 -13.93 11.68
CA GLN A 276 5.13 -14.28 10.91
C GLN A 276 5.36 -14.23 9.39
N THR A 277 6.21 -13.31 8.90
CA THR A 277 6.21 -12.92 7.48
C THR A 277 7.42 -13.36 6.69
N GLU A 278 8.48 -13.82 7.36
CA GLU A 278 9.64 -14.38 6.66
C GLU A 278 9.24 -15.65 5.90
N MET A 279 9.63 -15.72 4.63
CA MET A 279 9.39 -16.85 3.74
C MET A 279 10.36 -17.99 4.06
N THR A 280 10.28 -18.57 5.26
CA THR A 280 11.02 -19.78 5.63
C THR A 280 10.43 -21.00 4.93
N VAL A 281 11.20 -22.08 4.78
CA VAL A 281 10.68 -23.36 4.24
C VAL A 281 9.40 -23.78 4.98
N GLU A 282 9.44 -23.86 6.31
CA GLU A 282 8.32 -24.30 7.13
C GLU A 282 7.03 -23.52 6.89
N LYS A 283 7.10 -22.19 6.88
CA LYS A 283 5.93 -21.33 6.62
C LYS A 283 5.38 -21.43 5.20
N ILE A 284 6.19 -21.87 4.24
CA ILE A 284 5.78 -21.97 2.83
C ILE A 284 5.29 -23.38 2.49
N THR A 285 6.02 -24.41 2.93
CA THR A 285 5.73 -25.82 2.60
C THR A 285 4.91 -26.52 3.68
N GLY A 286 4.72 -25.89 4.85
CA GLY A 286 4.06 -26.48 6.01
C GLY A 286 4.94 -27.45 6.81
N ALA A 287 6.20 -27.66 6.40
CA ALA A 287 7.11 -28.60 7.05
C ALA A 287 8.53 -28.04 7.14
N PRO A 288 9.27 -28.30 8.23
CA PRO A 288 10.65 -27.84 8.37
C PRO A 288 11.54 -28.39 7.24
N ALA A 289 12.61 -27.65 6.93
CA ALA A 289 13.59 -28.09 5.95
C ALA A 289 14.20 -29.43 6.37
N ASN A 290 14.16 -30.43 5.49
CA ASN A 290 14.77 -31.74 5.70
C ASN A 290 15.96 -31.93 4.74
N PRO A 291 17.22 -31.96 5.25
CA PRO A 291 18.42 -32.19 4.43
C PRO A 291 18.41 -33.52 3.65
N ALA A 292 17.61 -34.50 4.06
CA ALA A 292 17.46 -35.75 3.32
C ALA A 292 16.51 -35.62 2.10
N GLN A 293 15.72 -34.55 2.02
CA GLN A 293 14.70 -34.32 0.98
C GLN A 293 15.02 -33.10 0.10
N LEU A 294 16.30 -32.89 -0.19
CA LEU A 294 16.75 -31.69 -0.92
C LEU A 294 16.20 -31.57 -2.35
N ASN A 295 15.74 -32.67 -2.96
CA ASN A 295 15.27 -32.71 -4.36
C ASN A 295 13.74 -32.77 -4.52
N SER A 296 12.95 -32.38 -3.52
CA SER A 296 11.48 -32.36 -3.67
C SER A 296 11.00 -31.19 -4.55
N PRO A 297 9.86 -31.33 -5.28
CA PRO A 297 9.26 -30.24 -6.06
C PRO A 297 8.98 -28.98 -5.22
N ALA A 298 8.47 -29.16 -4.01
CA ALA A 298 8.17 -28.08 -3.08
C ALA A 298 9.45 -27.30 -2.72
N LEU A 299 10.54 -27.99 -2.38
CA LEU A 299 11.77 -27.33 -1.96
C LEU A 299 12.52 -26.69 -3.14
N SER A 300 12.48 -27.33 -4.31
CA SER A 300 13.01 -26.76 -5.56
C SER A 300 12.30 -25.45 -5.90
N THR A 301 10.96 -25.46 -5.93
CA THR A 301 10.14 -24.27 -6.18
C THR A 301 10.39 -23.19 -5.13
N TYR A 302 10.48 -23.59 -3.85
CA TYR A 302 10.82 -22.70 -2.75
C TYR A 302 12.14 -21.98 -2.99
N ARG A 303 13.25 -22.70 -3.23
CA ARG A 303 14.57 -22.06 -3.39
C ARG A 303 14.58 -21.06 -4.54
N THR A 304 13.98 -21.43 -5.67
CA THR A 304 13.89 -20.57 -6.85
C THR A 304 13.14 -19.27 -6.58
N ILE A 305 11.94 -19.32 -5.99
CA ILE A 305 11.16 -18.10 -5.70
C ILE A 305 11.78 -17.32 -4.53
N ARG A 306 12.31 -18.02 -3.52
CA ARG A 306 12.86 -17.40 -2.31
C ARG A 306 14.07 -16.51 -2.60
N VAL A 307 14.91 -16.88 -3.56
CA VAL A 307 16.03 -16.05 -4.01
C VAL A 307 15.52 -14.73 -4.59
N VAL A 308 14.51 -14.77 -5.46
CA VAL A 308 13.91 -13.57 -6.05
C VAL A 308 13.29 -12.70 -4.97
N ALA A 309 12.56 -13.31 -4.04
CA ALA A 309 12.01 -12.59 -2.89
C ALA A 309 13.10 -11.95 -1.99
N GLU A 310 14.31 -12.52 -1.90
CA GLU A 310 15.41 -11.87 -1.17
C GLU A 310 15.82 -10.54 -1.81
N ALA A 311 15.90 -10.50 -3.14
CA ALA A 311 16.23 -9.29 -3.89
C ALA A 311 15.09 -8.25 -3.82
N GLU A 312 13.83 -8.70 -3.87
CA GLU A 312 12.67 -7.82 -3.94
C GLU A 312 12.20 -7.27 -2.59
N CYS A 313 12.16 -8.13 -1.57
CA CYS A 313 11.48 -7.83 -0.31
C CYS A 313 12.19 -8.44 0.90
N PHE A 314 13.50 -8.73 0.79
CA PHE A 314 14.28 -9.41 1.82
C PHE A 314 13.63 -10.71 2.31
N GLY A 315 12.91 -11.42 1.42
CA GLY A 315 12.20 -12.65 1.72
C GLY A 315 11.06 -12.51 2.73
N ARG A 316 10.38 -11.36 2.77
CA ARG A 316 9.31 -11.06 3.73
C ARG A 316 8.08 -10.51 3.02
N PHE A 317 6.90 -11.02 3.39
CA PHE A 317 5.65 -10.58 2.77
C PHE A 317 5.25 -9.14 3.13
N ASP A 318 5.73 -8.60 4.26
CA ASP A 318 5.34 -7.27 4.78
C ASP A 318 6.38 -6.17 4.54
N VAL A 319 7.38 -6.44 3.70
CA VAL A 319 8.28 -5.42 3.18
C VAL A 319 7.65 -4.84 1.92
N LEU A 320 7.33 -3.55 1.98
CA LEU A 320 6.65 -2.80 0.94
C LEU A 320 7.48 -1.56 0.58
N ASN A 321 7.40 -1.14 -0.68
CA ASN A 321 8.06 0.08 -1.16
C ASN A 321 7.02 1.01 -1.80
N ALA A 322 7.09 2.29 -1.46
CA ALA A 322 6.23 3.36 -1.98
C ALA A 322 7.02 4.68 -2.10
N TRP A 323 8.28 4.61 -2.56
CA TRP A 323 9.18 5.76 -2.61
C TRP A 323 9.73 6.09 -4.00
N ASP A 324 9.63 5.15 -4.93
CA ASP A 324 10.08 5.28 -6.32
C ASP A 324 8.89 5.69 -7.22
N ASN A 325 8.98 5.39 -8.52
CA ASN A 325 7.91 5.71 -9.46
C ASN A 325 6.68 4.80 -9.32
N ALA A 326 6.69 3.79 -8.43
CA ALA A 326 5.49 3.03 -8.09
C ALA A 326 4.65 3.75 -7.01
N LEU A 327 3.32 3.55 -7.04
CA LEU A 327 2.45 3.98 -5.93
C LEU A 327 2.75 3.22 -4.65
N ILE A 328 2.71 1.89 -4.75
CA ILE A 328 3.11 0.96 -3.71
C ILE A 328 3.43 -0.38 -4.38
N SER A 329 4.32 -1.16 -3.79
CA SER A 329 4.73 -2.46 -4.31
C SER A 329 5.07 -3.42 -3.18
N GLY A 330 4.88 -4.72 -3.43
CA GLY A 330 5.09 -5.75 -2.42
C GLY A 330 4.91 -7.19 -2.93
N GLY A 331 5.18 -8.14 -2.04
CA GLY A 331 5.12 -9.58 -2.33
C GLY A 331 6.42 -10.15 -2.91
N PRO A 332 6.49 -11.47 -3.14
CA PRO A 332 7.71 -12.17 -3.57
C PRO A 332 8.32 -11.65 -4.88
N CYS A 333 7.49 -11.09 -5.76
CA CYS A 333 7.87 -10.53 -7.05
C CYS A 333 7.67 -9.00 -7.14
N HIS A 334 7.45 -8.34 -6.00
CA HIS A 334 7.33 -6.88 -5.88
C HIS A 334 6.31 -6.23 -6.83
N TRP A 335 5.11 -6.80 -6.92
CA TRP A 335 4.05 -6.32 -7.80
C TRP A 335 3.65 -4.88 -7.46
N THR A 336 3.58 -4.03 -8.48
CA THR A 336 3.30 -2.60 -8.33
C THR A 336 1.80 -2.31 -8.42
N MET A 337 1.30 -1.38 -7.61
CA MET A 337 -0.09 -0.88 -7.72
C MET A 337 -0.32 -0.11 -9.02
N GLY A 338 0.71 0.62 -9.44
CA GLY A 338 0.74 1.44 -10.63
C GLY A 338 2.14 2.02 -10.77
N LEU A 339 2.62 2.18 -12.01
CA LEU A 339 3.91 2.79 -12.30
C LEU A 339 3.71 4.12 -13.01
N TYR A 340 4.29 5.18 -12.44
CA TYR A 340 4.27 6.48 -13.06
C TYR A 340 5.15 6.47 -14.31
N SER A 341 4.62 7.02 -15.41
CA SER A 341 5.30 7.02 -16.69
C SER A 341 6.67 7.70 -16.61
N SER A 342 7.68 7.07 -17.21
CA SER A 342 8.98 7.69 -17.44
C SER A 342 8.98 8.63 -18.65
N ASN A 343 7.92 8.61 -19.48
CA ASN A 343 7.75 9.55 -20.57
C ASN A 343 7.24 10.88 -20.01
N PRO A 344 8.03 11.97 -20.12
CA PRO A 344 7.66 13.27 -19.54
C PRO A 344 6.38 13.88 -20.13
N ASN A 345 5.94 13.40 -21.30
CA ASN A 345 4.70 13.83 -21.95
C ASN A 345 3.45 13.10 -21.42
N ILE A 346 3.62 12.11 -20.55
CA ILE A 346 2.53 11.34 -19.95
C ILE A 346 2.54 11.61 -18.44
N ASN A 347 1.59 12.42 -17.96
CA ASN A 347 1.44 12.75 -16.54
C ASN A 347 0.44 11.80 -15.85
N ALA A 348 0.71 10.50 -15.93
CA ALA A 348 -0.21 9.48 -15.44
C ALA A 348 0.51 8.21 -14.96
N TYR A 349 -0.13 7.51 -14.03
CA TYR A 349 0.19 6.15 -13.65
C TYR A 349 -0.42 5.15 -14.63
N GLY A 350 0.37 4.15 -15.03
CA GLY A 350 -0.11 3.01 -15.81
C GLY A 350 -0.58 1.86 -14.92
N LYS A 351 -1.24 0.88 -15.55
CA LYS A 351 -1.67 -0.39 -14.94
C LYS A 351 -0.52 -1.07 -14.19
N GLY A 352 -0.84 -1.69 -13.06
CA GLY A 352 0.10 -2.41 -12.20
C GLY A 352 -0.27 -3.86 -12.00
N GLU A 353 0.70 -4.68 -11.58
CA GLU A 353 0.48 -6.11 -11.30
C GLU A 353 -0.24 -6.38 -9.97
N LEU A 354 -0.17 -5.45 -9.00
CA LEU A 354 -0.82 -5.62 -7.71
C LEU A 354 -2.36 -5.60 -7.82
N PRO A 355 -2.98 -4.77 -8.68
CA PRO A 355 -4.39 -4.94 -9.07
C PRO A 355 -4.70 -6.29 -9.71
N GLY A 356 -3.75 -6.89 -10.45
CA GLY A 356 -3.86 -8.26 -10.93
C GLY A 356 -3.89 -9.28 -9.80
N PHE A 357 -3.03 -9.09 -8.79
CA PHE A 357 -3.09 -9.88 -7.55
C PHE A 357 -4.38 -9.64 -6.76
N MET A 358 -4.92 -8.42 -6.72
CA MET A 358 -6.22 -8.15 -6.12
C MET A 358 -7.33 -8.96 -6.80
N ALA A 359 -7.33 -9.02 -8.13
CA ALA A 359 -8.27 -9.84 -8.89
C ALA A 359 -8.10 -11.34 -8.57
N TYR A 360 -6.86 -11.83 -8.52
CA TYR A 360 -6.54 -13.20 -8.13
C TYR A 360 -7.05 -13.54 -6.72
N LEU A 361 -6.78 -12.67 -5.75
CA LEU A 361 -7.18 -12.82 -4.35
C LEU A 361 -8.70 -12.81 -4.23
N ASN A 362 -9.41 -11.93 -4.93
CA ASN A 362 -10.88 -11.89 -4.91
C ASN A 362 -11.47 -13.21 -5.42
N ASN A 363 -10.88 -13.79 -6.47
CA ASN A 363 -11.35 -15.05 -7.03
C ASN A 363 -11.04 -16.27 -6.13
N ARG A 364 -9.89 -16.28 -5.45
CA ARG A 364 -9.43 -17.43 -4.66
C ARG A 364 -9.87 -17.38 -3.20
N GLU A 365 -9.82 -16.21 -2.59
CA GLU A 365 -10.01 -15.95 -1.16
C GLU A 365 -10.89 -14.69 -0.96
N PRO A 366 -12.18 -14.72 -1.39
CA PRO A 366 -13.03 -13.53 -1.42
C PRO A 366 -13.21 -12.86 -0.04
N GLU A 367 -13.24 -13.62 1.04
CA GLU A 367 -13.32 -13.07 2.40
C GLU A 367 -12.04 -12.33 2.83
N ILE A 368 -10.87 -12.81 2.36
CA ILE A 368 -9.60 -12.12 2.59
C ILE A 368 -9.55 -10.86 1.73
N PHE A 369 -9.96 -10.94 0.47
CA PHE A 369 -10.08 -9.76 -0.39
C PHE A 369 -11.02 -8.70 0.22
N LYS A 370 -12.17 -9.13 0.73
CA LYS A 370 -13.12 -8.28 1.46
C LYS A 370 -12.45 -7.57 2.63
N LYS A 371 -11.71 -8.30 3.46
CA LYS A 371 -11.00 -7.73 4.62
C LYS A 371 -9.82 -6.82 4.25
N VAL A 372 -9.13 -7.06 3.14
CA VAL A 372 -7.93 -6.28 2.79
C VAL A 372 -8.25 -5.08 1.88
N PHE A 373 -9.30 -5.15 1.07
CA PHE A 373 -9.58 -4.17 0.02
C PHE A 373 -11.03 -3.73 -0.01
N SER A 374 -11.98 -4.67 -0.11
CA SER A 374 -13.37 -4.32 -0.39
C SER A 374 -14.08 -3.59 0.76
N ASN A 375 -13.77 -3.93 2.02
CA ASN A 375 -14.21 -3.17 3.20
C ASN A 375 -13.64 -1.73 3.24
N PHE A 376 -12.63 -1.43 2.42
CA PHE A 376 -12.06 -0.09 2.25
C PHE A 376 -12.52 0.58 0.95
N GLY A 377 -13.51 0.00 0.27
CA GLY A 377 -14.06 0.52 -0.98
C GLY A 377 -13.12 0.39 -2.19
N LEU A 378 -12.05 -0.41 -2.13
CA LEU A 378 -11.06 -0.54 -3.20
C LEU A 378 -11.22 -1.87 -3.97
N TYR A 379 -11.30 -1.79 -5.30
CA TYR A 379 -11.53 -2.93 -6.19
C TYR A 379 -10.61 -2.87 -7.41
N PRO A 380 -10.22 -4.01 -8.01
CA PRO A 380 -9.57 -3.99 -9.32
C PRO A 380 -10.58 -3.62 -10.40
N THR A 381 -10.14 -2.94 -11.46
CA THR A 381 -10.99 -2.64 -12.63
C THR A 381 -11.34 -3.87 -13.46
N LYS A 382 -10.62 -4.98 -13.24
CA LYS A 382 -10.77 -6.24 -13.95
C LYS A 382 -10.92 -7.39 -12.95
N ALA A 383 -11.91 -8.24 -13.17
CA ALA A 383 -12.04 -9.51 -12.44
C ALA A 383 -11.02 -10.53 -12.93
N TRP A 384 -10.73 -11.55 -12.12
CA TRP A 384 -9.88 -12.67 -12.54
C TRP A 384 -10.45 -13.32 -13.82
N ASN A 385 -9.57 -13.72 -14.74
CA ASN A 385 -9.91 -14.26 -16.07
C ASN A 385 -10.70 -13.32 -17.00
N SER A 386 -10.91 -12.04 -16.65
CA SER A 386 -11.57 -11.11 -17.56
C SER A 386 -10.64 -10.66 -18.71
N PRO A 387 -11.18 -10.38 -19.91
CA PRO A 387 -10.39 -9.89 -21.03
C PRO A 387 -9.59 -8.63 -20.69
N GLY A 388 -8.31 -8.63 -21.08
CA GLY A 388 -7.38 -7.53 -20.86
C GLY A 388 -6.79 -7.43 -19.45
N LEU A 389 -7.03 -8.41 -18.57
CA LEU A 389 -6.30 -8.57 -17.32
C LEU A 389 -4.91 -9.20 -17.56
N TYR A 390 -4.87 -10.30 -18.30
CA TYR A 390 -3.62 -10.98 -18.65
C TYR A 390 -3.02 -10.35 -19.91
N ASN A 391 -1.77 -9.94 -19.81
CA ASN A 391 -0.99 -9.48 -20.96
C ASN A 391 -0.16 -10.66 -21.47
N GLU A 392 -0.53 -11.19 -22.64
CA GLU A 392 0.12 -12.35 -23.25
C GLU A 392 1.58 -12.07 -23.62
N ASP A 393 1.89 -10.86 -24.09
CA ASP A 393 3.26 -10.47 -24.48
C ASP A 393 4.20 -10.32 -23.29
N LEU A 394 3.68 -10.02 -22.10
CA LEU A 394 4.47 -9.83 -20.89
C LEU A 394 4.35 -11.01 -19.92
N MET A 395 3.37 -11.90 -20.11
CA MET A 395 2.97 -12.94 -19.16
C MET A 395 2.82 -12.39 -17.73
N THR A 396 2.05 -11.30 -17.63
CA THR A 396 1.75 -10.62 -16.36
C THR A 396 0.28 -10.30 -16.28
N TYR A 397 -0.27 -10.32 -15.07
CA TYR A 397 -1.64 -9.90 -14.80
C TYR A 397 -1.62 -8.45 -14.32
N ALA A 398 -2.13 -7.53 -15.12
CA ALA A 398 -2.10 -6.10 -14.81
C ALA A 398 -3.47 -5.44 -15.00
N ALA A 399 -3.85 -4.62 -14.04
CA ALA A 399 -5.09 -3.86 -14.08
C ALA A 399 -4.90 -2.48 -13.44
N TRP A 400 -5.99 -1.74 -13.36
CA TRP A 400 -6.08 -0.52 -12.55
C TRP A 400 -7.02 -0.75 -11.37
N VAL A 401 -7.26 0.29 -10.59
CA VAL A 401 -8.17 0.24 -9.44
C VAL A 401 -9.37 1.17 -9.63
N LYS A 402 -10.47 0.79 -9.00
CA LYS A 402 -11.69 1.58 -8.89
C LYS A 402 -12.13 1.64 -7.43
N LEU A 403 -12.78 2.75 -7.09
CA LEU A 403 -13.30 3.02 -5.77
C LEU A 403 -14.82 2.92 -5.77
N ALA A 404 -15.41 2.42 -4.68
CA ALA A 404 -16.85 2.52 -4.46
C ALA A 404 -17.27 3.99 -4.51
N ASN A 405 -18.40 4.26 -5.18
CA ASN A 405 -19.02 5.58 -5.22
C ASN A 405 -20.28 5.61 -4.34
N ASP A 406 -21.03 6.71 -4.39
CA ASP A 406 -22.16 6.92 -3.48
C ASP A 406 -23.38 6.01 -3.76
N SER A 407 -23.46 5.38 -4.93
CA SER A 407 -24.51 4.41 -5.24
C SER A 407 -24.19 2.99 -4.76
N TYR A 408 -22.97 2.75 -4.26
CA TYR A 408 -22.52 1.43 -3.82
C TYR A 408 -23.40 0.84 -2.71
N ALA A 409 -24.05 -0.28 -3.00
CA ALA A 409 -25.02 -0.91 -2.11
C ALA A 409 -24.36 -1.93 -1.17
N VAL A 410 -23.90 -1.47 0.00
CA VAL A 410 -23.14 -2.26 1.00
C VAL A 410 -23.77 -3.63 1.37
N SER A 411 -25.09 -3.76 1.33
CA SER A 411 -25.80 -5.00 1.70
C SER A 411 -25.86 -6.06 0.60
N GLN A 412 -25.46 -5.74 -0.63
CA GLN A 412 -25.54 -6.65 -1.77
C GLN A 412 -24.27 -7.49 -1.93
N ALA A 413 -24.42 -8.72 -2.44
CA ALA A 413 -23.30 -9.62 -2.70
C ALA A 413 -22.64 -9.39 -4.07
N THR A 414 -23.39 -8.84 -5.02
CA THR A 414 -22.95 -8.55 -6.39
C THR A 414 -23.14 -7.07 -6.68
N HIS A 415 -22.19 -6.46 -7.37
CA HIS A 415 -22.21 -5.03 -7.66
C HIS A 415 -22.10 -4.78 -9.17
N SER A 416 -22.87 -3.80 -9.62
CA SER A 416 -22.78 -3.25 -10.97
C SER A 416 -21.53 -2.39 -11.14
N ASP A 417 -21.00 -2.29 -12.36
CA ASP A 417 -19.84 -1.41 -12.63
C ASP A 417 -20.15 0.07 -12.38
N SER A 418 -21.43 0.49 -12.44
CA SER A 418 -21.89 1.85 -12.13
C SER A 418 -21.78 2.24 -10.65
N GLU A 419 -21.61 1.27 -9.74
CA GLU A 419 -21.37 1.52 -8.31
C GLU A 419 -19.90 1.88 -8.00
N PHE A 420 -19.07 1.96 -9.03
CA PHE A 420 -17.66 2.28 -8.90
C PHE A 420 -17.25 3.45 -9.79
N THR A 421 -16.14 4.08 -9.43
CA THR A 421 -15.47 5.09 -10.23
C THR A 421 -14.00 4.73 -10.28
N GLU A 422 -13.41 4.66 -11.48
CA GLU A 422 -11.97 4.45 -11.61
C GLU A 422 -11.20 5.54 -10.86
N LEU A 423 -10.15 5.15 -10.14
CA LEU A 423 -9.30 6.13 -9.46
C LEU A 423 -8.55 6.93 -10.54
N GLY A 424 -8.55 8.27 -10.42
CA GLY A 424 -7.77 9.11 -11.31
C GLY A 424 -6.28 8.74 -11.32
N ASP A 425 -5.68 8.71 -12.50
CA ASP A 425 -4.32 8.22 -12.73
C ASP A 425 -3.24 9.32 -12.64
N SER A 426 -3.65 10.58 -12.45
CA SER A 426 -2.74 11.69 -12.16
C SER A 426 -2.02 11.47 -10.82
N LYS A 427 -0.87 12.13 -10.62
CA LYS A 427 -0.16 12.06 -9.33
C LYS A 427 -1.05 12.46 -8.15
N ASP A 428 -1.73 13.60 -8.30
CA ASP A 428 -2.52 14.18 -7.23
C ASP A 428 -3.68 13.28 -6.81
N GLU A 429 -4.25 12.50 -7.72
CA GLU A 429 -5.36 11.57 -7.42
C GLU A 429 -4.86 10.19 -6.98
N ALA A 430 -3.88 9.62 -7.68
CA ALA A 430 -3.42 8.27 -7.44
C ALA A 430 -2.62 8.12 -6.12
N HIS A 431 -2.01 9.22 -5.63
CA HIS A 431 -1.26 9.24 -4.37
C HIS A 431 -2.10 8.93 -3.13
N TYR A 432 -3.43 8.82 -3.26
CA TYR A 432 -4.29 8.22 -2.25
C TYR A 432 -3.74 6.88 -1.78
N LEU A 433 -3.35 6.01 -2.73
CA LEU A 433 -2.85 4.65 -2.47
C LEU A 433 -1.39 4.61 -1.98
N LYS A 434 -0.76 5.79 -1.85
CA LYS A 434 0.61 5.97 -1.37
C LYS A 434 0.67 6.44 0.09
N THR A 435 -0.48 6.73 0.72
CA THR A 435 -0.54 7.21 2.11
C THR A 435 -0.02 6.18 3.11
N TRP A 436 0.39 6.64 4.29
CA TRP A 436 0.83 5.76 5.39
C TRP A 436 -0.25 4.78 5.83
N HIS A 437 -1.52 5.15 5.69
CA HIS A 437 -2.66 4.28 6.01
C HIS A 437 -2.82 3.12 5.02
N TRP A 438 -2.63 3.33 3.72
CA TRP A 438 -2.59 2.23 2.74
C TRP A 438 -1.36 1.36 2.92
N PHE A 439 -0.20 1.97 3.16
CA PHE A 439 1.04 1.24 3.46
C PHE A 439 0.88 0.32 4.68
N TYR A 440 0.23 0.83 5.74
CA TYR A 440 -0.15 0.07 6.92
C TYR A 440 -1.12 -1.08 6.64
N ARG A 441 -2.20 -0.84 5.91
CA ARG A 441 -3.21 -1.88 5.61
C ARG A 441 -2.60 -3.07 4.90
N LEU A 442 -1.77 -2.83 3.89
CA LEU A 442 -1.09 -3.90 3.16
C LEU A 442 -0.04 -4.60 4.03
N SER A 443 0.70 -3.85 4.85
CA SER A 443 1.68 -4.43 5.78
C SER A 443 0.99 -5.32 6.82
N MET A 444 -0.12 -4.87 7.41
CA MET A 444 -0.88 -5.64 8.38
C MET A 444 -1.57 -6.85 7.77
N ALA A 445 -2.11 -6.75 6.55
CA ALA A 445 -2.61 -7.92 5.82
C ALA A 445 -1.53 -9.01 5.69
N ALA A 446 -0.32 -8.60 5.26
CA ALA A 446 0.81 -9.52 5.17
C ALA A 446 1.25 -10.09 6.53
N ARG A 447 1.15 -9.31 7.61
CA ARG A 447 1.52 -9.73 8.98
C ARG A 447 0.53 -10.68 9.61
N THR A 448 -0.77 -10.42 9.46
CA THR A 448 -1.81 -11.08 10.27
C THR A 448 -2.67 -12.07 9.50
N MET A 449 -2.56 -12.14 8.17
CA MET A 449 -3.44 -12.99 7.35
C MET A 449 -2.65 -14.06 6.58
N PRO A 450 -2.60 -15.31 7.09
CA PRO A 450 -1.93 -16.43 6.40
C PRO A 450 -2.43 -16.66 4.97
N GLY A 451 -3.73 -16.58 4.72
CA GLY A 451 -4.28 -16.77 3.38
C GLY A 451 -3.88 -15.68 2.38
N TYR A 452 -3.63 -14.44 2.84
CA TYR A 452 -3.07 -13.37 2.00
C TYR A 452 -1.65 -13.71 1.53
N ARG A 453 -0.81 -14.20 2.45
CA ARG A 453 0.55 -14.67 2.14
C ARG A 453 0.54 -15.89 1.23
N ALA A 454 -0.35 -16.85 1.48
CA ALA A 454 -0.49 -18.05 0.67
C ALA A 454 -0.95 -17.72 -0.77
N ALA A 455 -1.85 -16.74 -0.94
CA ALA A 455 -2.27 -16.25 -2.24
C ALA A 455 -1.11 -15.55 -2.98
N MET A 456 -0.33 -14.70 -2.30
CA MET A 456 0.87 -14.09 -2.88
C MET A 456 1.84 -15.17 -3.36
N TRP A 457 2.15 -16.16 -2.51
CA TRP A 457 3.05 -17.24 -2.90
C TRP A 457 2.52 -18.06 -4.09
N SER A 458 1.21 -18.34 -4.11
CA SER A 458 0.56 -19.07 -5.21
C SER A 458 0.62 -18.31 -6.53
N MET A 459 0.47 -16.99 -6.52
CA MET A 459 0.60 -16.17 -7.73
C MET A 459 2.04 -16.09 -8.22
N ALA A 460 3.03 -16.09 -7.32
CA ALA A 460 4.44 -16.21 -7.72
C ALA A 460 4.72 -17.57 -8.40
N LYS A 461 4.15 -18.67 -7.90
CA LYS A 461 4.20 -19.98 -8.58
C LYS A 461 3.54 -19.96 -9.96
N LEU A 462 2.39 -19.29 -10.09
CA LEU A 462 1.70 -19.14 -11.38
C LEU A 462 2.59 -18.43 -12.41
N ARG A 463 3.15 -17.27 -12.04
CA ARG A 463 4.06 -16.50 -12.90
C ARG A 463 5.27 -17.34 -13.35
N LEU A 464 5.88 -18.06 -12.41
CA LEU A 464 7.01 -18.93 -12.72
C LEU A 464 6.64 -20.03 -13.72
N ARG A 465 5.49 -20.69 -13.52
CA ARG A 465 4.98 -21.73 -14.42
C ARG A 465 4.76 -21.19 -15.82
N GLU A 466 4.10 -20.04 -15.94
CA GLU A 466 3.82 -19.38 -17.22
C GLU A 466 5.11 -19.10 -18.00
N ILE A 467 6.09 -18.45 -17.37
CA ILE A 467 7.41 -18.19 -17.99
C ILE A 467 8.02 -19.48 -18.54
N LEU A 468 7.99 -20.57 -17.79
CA LEU A 468 8.61 -21.83 -18.20
C LEU A 468 7.87 -22.52 -19.36
N THR A 469 6.61 -22.17 -19.59
CA THR A 469 5.82 -22.66 -20.73
C THR A 469 5.95 -21.81 -21.98
N ASP A 470 6.56 -20.62 -21.91
CA ASP A 470 6.71 -19.73 -23.06
C ASP A 470 7.53 -20.39 -24.19
N PRO A 471 7.04 -20.36 -25.44
CA PRO A 471 7.77 -20.87 -26.59
C PRO A 471 9.04 -20.07 -26.91
N ILE A 472 10.12 -20.77 -27.20
CA ILE A 472 11.40 -20.18 -27.63
C ILE A 472 11.97 -20.90 -28.85
N SER A 473 12.51 -20.13 -29.79
CA SER A 473 13.11 -20.62 -31.03
C SER A 473 14.55 -20.11 -31.18
N PHE A 474 15.44 -20.96 -31.68
CA PHE A 474 16.85 -20.65 -31.92
C PHE A 474 17.43 -21.57 -33.01
N SER A 475 18.61 -21.25 -33.54
CA SER A 475 19.25 -22.00 -34.61
C SER A 475 20.48 -22.76 -34.15
N VAL A 476 20.59 -24.03 -34.56
CA VAL A 476 21.76 -24.88 -34.36
C VAL A 476 22.16 -25.49 -35.70
N GLY A 477 23.37 -25.24 -36.18
CA GLY A 477 23.87 -25.83 -37.43
C GLY A 477 23.00 -25.53 -38.65
N GLY A 478 22.33 -24.37 -38.68
CA GLY A 478 21.40 -23.97 -39.75
C GLY A 478 19.96 -24.50 -39.60
N VAL A 479 19.67 -25.32 -38.59
CA VAL A 479 18.32 -25.81 -38.30
C VAL A 479 17.67 -24.97 -37.20
N VAL A 480 16.43 -24.53 -37.43
CA VAL A 480 15.62 -23.85 -36.41
C VAL A 480 15.02 -24.88 -35.47
N VAL A 481 15.31 -24.75 -34.18
CA VAL A 481 14.80 -25.57 -33.09
C VAL A 481 13.72 -24.77 -32.35
N ASN A 482 12.56 -25.39 -32.14
CA ASN A 482 11.46 -24.83 -31.35
C ASN A 482 11.32 -25.63 -30.04
N SER A 483 11.19 -24.92 -28.91
CA SER A 483 11.08 -25.52 -27.59
C SER A 483 10.32 -24.59 -26.63
N THR A 484 10.37 -24.89 -25.33
CA THR A 484 9.91 -23.97 -24.27
C THR A 484 11.08 -23.55 -23.40
N ILE A 485 10.95 -22.40 -22.74
CA ILE A 485 11.97 -21.90 -21.80
C ILE A 485 12.32 -22.98 -20.75
N GLY A 486 11.32 -23.64 -20.15
CA GLY A 486 11.52 -24.66 -19.13
C GLY A 486 12.12 -25.97 -19.64
N THR A 487 12.11 -26.21 -20.95
CA THR A 487 12.83 -27.34 -21.57
C THR A 487 14.31 -27.00 -21.76
N ILE A 488 14.63 -25.73 -22.01
CA ILE A 488 16.00 -25.25 -22.23
C ILE A 488 16.74 -25.01 -20.91
N TYR A 489 16.10 -24.39 -19.93
CA TYR A 489 16.71 -24.03 -18.64
C TYR A 489 16.11 -24.88 -17.52
N THR A 490 16.91 -25.80 -16.99
CA THR A 490 16.39 -26.86 -16.10
C THR A 490 17.06 -26.90 -14.73
N SER A 491 18.02 -26.02 -14.46
CA SER A 491 18.59 -25.85 -13.13
C SER A 491 17.83 -24.83 -12.29
N GLU A 492 17.78 -25.03 -10.97
CA GLU A 492 17.13 -24.07 -10.07
C GLU A 492 17.76 -22.68 -10.19
N LYS A 493 19.08 -22.63 -10.37
CA LYS A 493 19.84 -21.39 -10.56
C LYS A 493 19.41 -20.65 -11.83
N ALA A 494 19.37 -21.33 -12.98
CA ALA A 494 18.94 -20.71 -14.23
C ALA A 494 17.50 -20.20 -14.14
N VAL A 495 16.61 -21.00 -13.58
CA VAL A 495 15.20 -20.65 -13.41
C VAL A 495 15.01 -19.45 -12.46
N ALA A 496 15.78 -19.36 -11.38
CA ALA A 496 15.75 -18.20 -10.48
C ALA A 496 16.22 -16.90 -11.18
N ILE A 497 17.26 -16.99 -12.02
CA ILE A 497 17.74 -15.86 -12.83
C ILE A 497 16.68 -15.42 -13.83
N LEU A 498 16.01 -16.36 -14.52
CA LEU A 498 14.91 -16.07 -15.43
C LEU A 498 13.76 -15.34 -14.73
N LEU A 499 13.32 -15.85 -13.58
CA LEU A 499 12.25 -15.22 -12.81
C LEU A 499 12.63 -13.81 -12.38
N ARG A 500 13.85 -13.59 -11.86
CA ARG A 500 14.29 -12.25 -11.49
C ARG A 500 14.34 -11.29 -12.67
N TRP A 501 14.91 -11.74 -13.79
CA TRP A 501 14.97 -10.91 -14.99
C TRP A 501 13.56 -10.53 -15.46
N HIS A 502 12.63 -11.48 -15.45
CA HIS A 502 11.23 -11.23 -15.78
C HIS A 502 10.56 -10.25 -14.81
N VAL A 503 10.87 -10.31 -13.50
CA VAL A 503 10.40 -9.30 -12.52
C VAL A 503 10.85 -7.89 -12.90
N TRP A 504 12.09 -7.72 -13.33
CA TRP A 504 12.63 -6.41 -13.69
C TRP A 504 12.19 -5.92 -15.09
N ARG A 505 12.16 -6.82 -16.07
CA ARG A 505 11.87 -6.54 -17.48
C ARG A 505 11.16 -7.75 -18.12
N PRO A 506 9.82 -7.87 -17.99
CA PRO A 506 9.09 -9.02 -18.49
C PRO A 506 9.36 -9.33 -19.97
N SER A 507 9.31 -8.30 -20.82
CA SER A 507 9.51 -8.42 -22.27
C SER A 507 10.92 -8.87 -22.70
N HIS A 508 11.91 -8.87 -21.78
CA HIS A 508 13.23 -9.40 -22.09
C HIS A 508 13.26 -10.93 -22.05
N ILE A 509 12.34 -11.56 -21.32
CA ILE A 509 12.29 -13.02 -21.15
C ILE A 509 11.23 -13.64 -22.06
N VAL A 510 10.07 -13.00 -22.16
CA VAL A 510 8.90 -13.50 -22.89
C VAL A 510 8.42 -12.50 -23.94
N GLY A 511 7.49 -12.91 -24.80
CA GLY A 511 6.85 -12.03 -25.77
C GLY A 511 7.61 -11.88 -27.08
N VAL A 512 7.33 -10.77 -27.79
CA VAL A 512 7.74 -10.60 -29.19
C VAL A 512 9.27 -10.63 -29.38
N PRO A 513 9.76 -11.25 -30.48
CA PRO A 513 11.19 -11.50 -30.69
C PRO A 513 12.08 -10.25 -30.62
N GLN A 514 11.56 -9.08 -31.00
CA GLN A 514 12.30 -7.82 -31.05
C GLN A 514 12.80 -7.36 -29.66
N TYR A 515 12.02 -7.62 -28.60
CA TYR A 515 12.36 -7.18 -27.24
C TYR A 515 12.90 -8.31 -26.37
N ASN A 516 12.71 -9.56 -26.80
CA ASN A 516 13.11 -10.77 -26.08
C ASN A 516 14.64 -10.97 -26.11
N GLN A 517 15.32 -10.39 -25.12
CA GLN A 517 16.77 -10.52 -24.92
C GLN A 517 17.20 -11.95 -24.61
N LEU A 518 16.35 -12.78 -23.99
CA LEU A 518 16.66 -14.17 -23.70
C LEU A 518 16.98 -14.96 -24.97
N ARG A 519 16.25 -14.71 -26.08
CA ARG A 519 16.52 -15.33 -27.38
C ARG A 519 17.92 -14.98 -27.90
N HIS A 520 18.32 -13.72 -27.77
CA HIS A 520 19.66 -13.27 -28.17
C HIS A 520 20.74 -13.90 -27.30
N VAL A 521 20.54 -13.96 -25.97
CA VAL A 521 21.48 -14.61 -25.05
C VAL A 521 21.60 -16.10 -25.36
N LEU A 522 20.49 -16.78 -25.60
CA LEU A 522 20.47 -18.20 -25.96
C LEU A 522 21.24 -18.45 -27.27
N GLN A 523 20.92 -17.70 -28.33
CA GLN A 523 21.58 -17.86 -29.62
C GLN A 523 23.08 -17.56 -29.52
N ASN A 524 23.46 -16.50 -28.81
CA ASN A 524 24.85 -16.15 -28.60
C ASN A 524 25.60 -17.22 -27.79
N THR A 525 24.94 -17.83 -26.80
CA THR A 525 25.52 -18.93 -26.02
C THR A 525 25.86 -20.12 -26.92
N ILE A 526 24.94 -20.51 -27.80
CA ILE A 526 25.14 -21.60 -28.76
C ILE A 526 26.30 -21.30 -29.71
N ASN A 527 26.36 -20.06 -30.21
CA ASN A 527 27.38 -19.66 -31.19
C ASN A 527 28.79 -19.53 -30.59
N THR A 528 28.91 -19.22 -29.29
CA THR A 528 30.19 -18.82 -28.67
C THR A 528 30.72 -19.79 -27.62
N SER A 529 29.92 -20.76 -27.15
CA SER A 529 30.37 -21.72 -26.13
C SER A 529 31.12 -22.87 -26.77
N GLY A 530 32.44 -22.73 -26.90
CA GLY A 530 33.34 -23.79 -27.35
C GLY A 530 33.31 -25.02 -26.44
N GLY A 531 33.56 -26.21 -26.99
CA GLY A 531 33.58 -27.46 -26.24
C GLY A 531 32.21 -28.03 -25.86
N VAL A 532 31.11 -27.42 -26.28
CA VAL A 532 29.74 -27.92 -26.07
C VAL A 532 29.14 -28.35 -27.41
N ASN A 533 28.70 -29.60 -27.51
CA ASN A 533 28.04 -30.11 -28.72
C ASN A 533 26.54 -29.74 -28.72
N TRP A 534 26.21 -28.59 -29.32
CA TRP A 534 24.84 -28.10 -29.42
C TRP A 534 23.96 -28.86 -30.42
N GLN A 535 24.55 -29.64 -31.34
CA GLN A 535 23.82 -30.42 -32.35
C GLN A 535 23.07 -31.63 -31.75
N LEU A 536 23.36 -31.98 -30.50
CA LEU A 536 22.60 -33.01 -29.79
C LEU A 536 21.14 -32.57 -29.61
N PRO A 537 20.17 -33.51 -29.63
CA PRO A 537 18.80 -33.22 -29.21
C PRO A 537 18.78 -32.60 -27.81
N ILE A 538 17.84 -31.68 -27.54
CA ILE A 538 17.74 -30.99 -26.24
C ILE A 538 17.63 -31.98 -25.07
N ALA A 539 16.93 -33.11 -25.28
CA ALA A 539 16.80 -34.17 -24.29
C ALA A 539 18.14 -34.85 -23.93
N SER A 540 19.16 -34.70 -24.77
CA SER A 540 20.53 -35.20 -24.57
C SER A 540 21.51 -34.13 -24.10
N TRP A 541 21.04 -32.88 -23.86
CA TRP A 541 21.89 -31.83 -23.29
C TRP A 541 22.22 -32.12 -21.83
N GLY A 542 23.50 -32.00 -21.48
CA GLY A 542 24.04 -32.38 -20.18
C GLY A 542 24.48 -31.19 -19.33
N ALA A 543 25.33 -31.47 -18.34
CA ALA A 543 25.83 -30.46 -17.40
C ALA A 543 26.64 -29.35 -18.09
N ALA A 544 27.40 -29.67 -19.14
CA ALA A 544 28.18 -28.68 -19.89
C ALA A 544 27.27 -27.65 -20.58
N HIS A 545 26.16 -28.10 -21.20
CA HIS A 545 25.15 -27.22 -21.79
C HIS A 545 24.49 -26.33 -20.74
N GLU A 546 24.02 -26.90 -19.63
CA GLU A 546 23.37 -26.13 -18.56
C GLU A 546 24.33 -25.11 -17.93
N SER A 547 25.60 -25.46 -17.75
CA SER A 547 26.62 -24.54 -17.22
C SER A 547 26.87 -23.35 -18.15
N ALA A 548 26.98 -23.59 -19.46
CA ALA A 548 27.16 -22.53 -20.46
C ALA A 548 25.94 -21.59 -20.49
N LEU A 549 24.72 -22.17 -20.54
CA LEU A 549 23.45 -21.43 -20.50
C LEU A 549 23.34 -20.56 -19.25
N THR A 550 23.53 -21.16 -18.07
CA THR A 550 23.39 -20.47 -16.79
C THR A 550 24.40 -19.33 -16.64
N THR A 551 25.64 -19.54 -17.08
CA THR A 551 26.70 -18.52 -17.00
C THR A 551 26.39 -17.33 -17.89
N LYS A 552 26.02 -17.56 -19.15
CA LYS A 552 25.69 -16.46 -20.08
C LYS A 552 24.42 -15.72 -19.67
N LEU A 553 23.43 -16.44 -19.13
CA LEU A 553 22.21 -15.84 -18.58
C LEU A 553 22.53 -14.96 -17.36
N PHE A 554 23.36 -15.45 -16.44
CA PHE A 554 23.78 -14.70 -15.26
C PHE A 554 24.51 -13.40 -15.65
N ASN A 555 25.50 -13.49 -16.53
CA ASN A 555 26.27 -12.32 -16.98
C ASN A 555 25.39 -11.27 -17.67
N ALA A 556 24.40 -11.73 -18.46
CA ALA A 556 23.46 -10.83 -19.14
C ALA A 556 22.57 -10.08 -18.13
N LEU A 557 22.08 -10.77 -17.09
CA LEU A 557 21.29 -10.11 -16.05
C LEU A 557 22.15 -9.20 -15.16
N GLU A 558 23.34 -9.64 -14.76
CA GLU A 558 24.28 -8.85 -13.95
C GLU A 558 24.62 -7.51 -14.60
N ALA A 559 24.83 -7.49 -15.92
CA ALA A 559 25.07 -6.25 -16.67
C ALA A 559 23.87 -5.28 -16.67
N LEU A 560 22.66 -5.76 -16.39
CA LEU A 560 21.43 -4.96 -16.34
C LEU A 560 21.01 -4.58 -14.92
N ASN A 561 21.20 -5.48 -13.96
CA ASN A 561 20.79 -5.34 -12.57
C ASN A 561 21.57 -6.34 -11.70
N ASP A 562 22.51 -5.82 -10.91
CA ASP A 562 23.40 -6.60 -10.06
C ASP A 562 22.73 -7.11 -8.76
N THR A 563 21.53 -6.67 -8.41
CA THR A 563 20.86 -7.10 -7.16
C THR A 563 20.65 -8.61 -7.07
N ILE A 564 20.52 -9.28 -8.22
CA ILE A 564 20.39 -10.75 -8.27
C ILE A 564 21.67 -11.47 -7.90
N THR A 565 22.84 -10.88 -8.12
CA THR A 565 24.13 -11.54 -7.90
C THR A 565 24.36 -11.75 -6.41
N GLY A 566 23.93 -10.80 -5.58
CA GLY A 566 23.89 -10.95 -4.13
C GLY A 566 22.81 -11.94 -3.66
N ALA A 567 21.65 -11.97 -4.31
CA ALA A 567 20.54 -12.82 -3.87
C ALA A 567 20.71 -14.29 -4.29
N ILE A 568 21.36 -14.61 -5.41
CA ILE A 568 21.47 -15.98 -5.94
C ILE A 568 22.26 -16.92 -5.01
N VAL A 569 23.13 -16.36 -4.17
CA VAL A 569 23.90 -17.12 -3.17
C VAL A 569 23.11 -17.33 -1.86
N TYR A 570 21.91 -16.75 -1.75
CA TYR A 570 21.03 -16.94 -0.60
C TYR A 570 20.77 -18.45 -0.38
N GLY A 571 20.79 -18.86 0.88
CA GLY A 571 20.57 -20.25 1.28
C GLY A 571 21.85 -21.07 1.44
N SER A 572 23.03 -20.57 1.04
CA SER A 572 24.29 -21.32 1.15
C SER A 572 24.64 -21.75 2.58
N GLY A 573 24.22 -20.98 3.58
CA GLY A 573 24.37 -21.32 5.01
C GLY A 573 23.07 -21.83 5.68
N GLN A 574 22.06 -22.18 4.91
CA GLN A 574 20.74 -22.60 5.42
C GLN A 574 20.53 -24.10 5.21
N VAL A 575 19.68 -24.71 6.04
CA VAL A 575 19.41 -26.17 6.04
C VAL A 575 18.91 -26.67 4.68
N GLN A 576 18.13 -25.86 3.97
CA GLN A 576 17.62 -26.19 2.64
C GLN A 576 18.63 -26.04 1.49
N GLY A 577 19.80 -25.44 1.75
CA GLY A 577 20.79 -25.09 0.74
C GLY A 577 20.39 -23.93 -0.17
N ALA A 578 21.36 -23.49 -0.98
CA ALA A 578 21.13 -22.51 -2.05
C ALA A 578 20.50 -23.17 -3.29
N VAL A 579 20.07 -22.34 -4.26
CA VAL A 579 19.62 -22.83 -5.56
C VAL A 579 20.67 -23.75 -6.20
N ARG A 580 20.24 -24.91 -6.63
CA ARG A 580 21.12 -25.95 -7.18
C ARG A 580 21.51 -25.64 -8.63
N THR A 581 22.76 -25.99 -8.94
CA THR A 581 23.30 -26.01 -10.30
C THR A 581 23.17 -27.41 -10.90
N GLY A 582 23.20 -27.50 -12.22
CA GLY A 582 23.17 -28.76 -12.94
C GLY A 582 21.80 -29.06 -13.55
N ARG A 583 21.84 -29.79 -14.66
CA ARG A 583 20.67 -30.13 -15.49
C ARG A 583 19.61 -30.86 -14.66
N HIS A 584 18.35 -30.54 -14.89
CA HIS A 584 17.17 -31.17 -14.26
C HIS A 584 17.12 -31.08 -12.73
N THR A 585 17.84 -30.14 -12.13
CA THR A 585 17.71 -29.90 -10.69
C THR A 585 16.41 -29.17 -10.37
N PHE A 586 15.89 -28.31 -11.24
CA PHE A 586 14.60 -27.67 -11.02
C PHE A 586 13.44 -28.63 -11.28
N ILE A 587 12.56 -28.72 -10.29
CA ILE A 587 11.29 -29.43 -10.36
C ILE A 587 10.20 -28.51 -9.80
N MET A 588 9.19 -28.22 -10.62
CA MET A 588 8.08 -27.35 -10.24
C MET A 588 7.09 -28.09 -9.34
N GLU A 589 6.63 -27.44 -8.29
CA GLU A 589 5.50 -27.88 -7.48
C GLU A 589 4.21 -27.60 -8.25
N ASN A 590 3.35 -28.63 -8.35
CA ASN A 590 2.07 -28.53 -9.04
C ASN A 590 1.12 -27.52 -8.40
#